data_AF-A0A3D4F6G8-F1
#
_entry.id   AF-A0A3D4F6G8-F1
#
_cell.length_a   1.000
_cell.length_b   1.000
_cell.length_c   1.000
_cell.angle_alpha   90.00
_cell.angle_beta   90.00
_cell.angle_gamma   90.00
#
_symmetry.space_group_name_H-M   'P 1'
#
loop_
_entity.id
_entity.type
_entity.pdbx_description
1 polymer ?
#
loop_
_entity_poly.entity_id
_entity_poly.type
_entity_poly.pdbx_seq_one_letter_code
_entity_poly.pdbx_strand_id
1 'polypeptide(L)'
;MHTLVTWEGTPSAGQSMVFTSLYYPHLPYRPDKVSNNPSQGQTAAAWKNQREATAHASGITVIEDNVDQTLLSLELEEGNQELIWFNPAGQSIQLNGQIIQSPFGYQKAAKP
;
A
#
# COMPACT_ATOMS: atom_id res chain seq x y z
N MET A 1 9.93 -10.35 -6.11
CA MET A 1 11.03 -10.23 -5.12
C MET A 1 10.64 -9.14 -4.16
N HIS A 2 10.24 -9.48 -2.93
CA HIS A 2 10.05 -8.50 -1.87
C HIS A 2 11.41 -8.24 -1.25
N THR A 3 12.01 -7.10 -1.56
CA THR A 3 13.22 -6.64 -0.88
C THR A 3 12.78 -6.18 0.50
N LEU A 4 12.99 -7.02 1.52
CA LEU A 4 13.03 -6.52 2.89
C LEU A 4 14.17 -5.51 2.92
N VAL A 5 13.85 -4.25 3.23
CA VAL A 5 14.84 -3.19 3.44
C VAL A 5 15.68 -3.58 4.64
N THR A 6 16.82 -4.23 4.37
CA THR A 6 17.87 -4.45 5.36
C THR A 6 18.69 -3.18 5.37
N TRP A 7 18.67 -2.46 6.49
CA TRP A 7 19.40 -1.22 6.63
C TRP A 7 20.92 -1.48 6.66
N GLU A 8 21.69 -0.70 5.91
CA GLU A 8 23.15 -0.73 5.89
C GLU A 8 23.69 0.65 6.33
N GLY A 9 24.34 0.71 7.50
CA GLY A 9 24.96 1.95 8.01
C GLY A 9 25.50 1.82 9.45
N THR A 10 25.97 2.91 10.04
CA THR A 10 26.20 3.02 11.50
C THR A 10 25.55 4.32 11.95
N PRO A 11 24.57 4.31 12.87
CA PRO A 11 23.87 5.54 13.23
C PRO A 11 24.81 6.46 14.03
N SER A 12 24.73 7.76 13.79
CA SER A 12 25.44 8.78 14.56
C SER A 12 24.55 9.36 15.67
N ALA A 13 25.16 9.91 16.72
CA ALA A 13 24.41 10.60 17.78
C ALA A 13 23.58 11.75 17.19
N GLY A 14 22.27 11.74 17.45
CA GLY A 14 21.33 12.73 16.92
C GLY A 14 20.63 12.33 15.60
N GLN A 15 20.97 11.20 14.97
CA GLN A 15 20.18 10.68 13.84
C GLN A 15 18.90 10.01 14.32
N SER A 16 17.79 10.35 13.66
CA SER A 16 16.50 9.68 13.79
C SER A 16 16.25 8.79 12.57
N MET A 17 15.64 7.63 12.82
CA MET A 17 15.11 6.76 11.78
C MET A 17 13.64 6.48 12.08
N VAL A 18 12.82 6.53 11.04
CA VAL A 18 11.42 6.17 11.11
C VAL A 18 11.17 5.05 10.12
N PHE A 19 10.24 4.16 10.45
CA PHE A 19 9.74 3.14 9.54
C PHE A 19 8.23 3.15 9.59
N THR A 20 7.59 3.14 8.43
CA THR A 20 6.14 3.08 8.33
C THR A 20 5.71 1.68 7.92
N SER A 21 4.90 1.05 8.77
CA SER A 21 4.33 -0.28 8.51
C SER A 21 2.84 -0.16 8.24
N LEU A 22 2.39 -0.61 7.07
CA LEU A 22 0.97 -0.69 6.73
C LEU A 22 0.46 -2.12 6.96
N TYR A 23 -0.48 -2.26 7.88
CA TYR A 23 -1.19 -3.52 8.10
C TYR A 23 -2.56 -3.45 7.40
N TYR A 24 -2.68 -4.15 6.27
CA TYR A 24 -3.94 -4.29 5.54
C TYR A 24 -4.51 -5.72 5.72
N PRO A 25 -5.50 -5.90 6.61
CA PRO A 25 -6.12 -7.21 6.80
C PRO A 25 -6.94 -7.55 5.56
N HIS A 26 -6.45 -8.53 4.81
CA HIS A 26 -7.14 -9.11 3.66
C HIS A 26 -7.46 -10.56 3.98
N LEU A 27 -8.59 -11.06 3.46
CA LEU A 27 -8.84 -12.50 3.48
C LEU A 27 -7.74 -13.19 2.67
N PRO A 28 -7.23 -14.35 3.10
CA PRO A 28 -6.32 -15.13 2.28
C PRO A 28 -7.04 -15.44 0.97
N TYR A 29 -6.66 -14.78 -0.12
CA TYR A 29 -7.29 -15.07 -1.38
C TYR A 29 -6.80 -16.46 -1.81
N ARG A 30 -7.77 -17.35 -2.01
CA ARG A 30 -7.53 -18.67 -2.56
C ARG A 30 -8.13 -18.67 -3.95
N PRO A 31 -7.34 -18.83 -5.01
CA PRO A 31 -7.91 -19.03 -6.32
C PRO A 31 -8.86 -20.25 -6.25
N ASP A 32 -10.00 -20.14 -6.92
CA ASP A 32 -11.00 -21.19 -6.92
C ASP A 32 -10.41 -22.52 -7.40
N LYS A 33 -10.86 -23.63 -6.79
CA LYS A 33 -10.37 -24.96 -7.13
C LYS A 33 -10.73 -25.27 -8.58
N VAL A 34 -9.71 -25.68 -9.35
CA VAL A 34 -9.90 -26.26 -10.67
C VAL A 34 -10.30 -27.73 -10.55
N SER A 35 -11.21 -28.16 -11.42
CA SER A 35 -11.49 -29.57 -11.65
C SER A 35 -10.58 -30.06 -12.78
N ASN A 36 -9.95 -31.23 -12.60
CA ASN A 36 -9.23 -31.90 -13.69
C ASN A 36 -10.19 -32.69 -14.61
N ASN A 37 -11.51 -32.53 -14.44
CA ASN A 37 -12.50 -33.22 -15.26
C ASN A 37 -12.44 -32.74 -16.73
N PRO A 38 -12.10 -33.63 -17.69
CA PRO A 38 -12.02 -33.27 -19.11
C PRO A 38 -13.34 -32.76 -19.70
N SER A 39 -14.49 -33.08 -19.08
CA SER A 39 -15.81 -32.68 -19.57
C SER A 39 -16.24 -31.26 -19.18
N GLN A 40 -15.47 -30.55 -18.35
CA GLN A 40 -15.83 -29.19 -17.89
C GLN A 40 -14.89 -28.09 -18.38
N GLY A 41 -13.93 -28.40 -19.25
CA GLY A 41 -12.93 -27.47 -19.71
C GLY A 41 -11.92 -27.14 -18.60
N GLN A 42 -10.63 -27.09 -18.93
CA GLN A 42 -9.63 -26.60 -18.00
C GLN A 42 -9.84 -25.09 -17.81
N THR A 43 -10.52 -24.67 -16.75
CA THR A 43 -10.38 -23.30 -16.28
C THR A 43 -9.16 -23.28 -15.39
N ALA A 44 -8.13 -22.52 -15.76
CA ALA A 44 -7.00 -22.31 -14.85
C ALA A 44 -7.51 -21.56 -13.61
N ALA A 45 -7.05 -21.96 -12.43
CA ALA A 45 -7.16 -21.19 -11.20
C ALA A 45 -6.37 -19.91 -11.43
N ALA A 46 -7.03 -18.86 -11.91
CA ALA A 46 -6.40 -17.62 -12.27
C ALA A 46 -6.92 -16.53 -11.34
N TRP A 47 -5.98 -15.90 -10.65
CA TRP A 47 -6.16 -14.55 -10.14
C TRP A 47 -6.71 -13.67 -11.28
N LYS A 48 -7.73 -12.86 -11.02
CA LYS A 48 -8.27 -11.99 -12.08
C LYS A 48 -7.23 -10.98 -12.53
N ASN A 49 -6.37 -10.56 -11.60
CA ASN A 49 -5.26 -9.65 -11.85
C ASN A 49 -4.12 -9.88 -10.83
N GLN A 50 -3.00 -9.18 -11.06
CA GLN A 50 -1.81 -9.26 -10.20
C GLN A 50 -2.01 -8.62 -8.81
N ARG A 51 -2.99 -7.72 -8.65
CA ARG A 51 -3.30 -7.09 -7.37
C ARG A 51 -3.93 -8.09 -6.41
N GLU A 52 -4.90 -8.86 -6.87
CA GLU A 52 -5.47 -9.96 -6.08
C GLU A 52 -4.37 -10.93 -5.63
N ALA A 53 -3.45 -11.30 -6.55
CA ALA A 53 -2.33 -12.20 -6.28
C ALA A 53 -1.34 -11.70 -5.22
N THR A 54 -1.27 -10.39 -5.02
CA THR A 54 -0.38 -9.75 -4.04
C THR A 54 -1.15 -9.22 -2.82
N ALA A 55 -2.39 -9.66 -2.62
CA ALA A 55 -3.22 -9.17 -1.53
C ALA A 55 -3.37 -7.64 -1.53
N HIS A 56 -3.46 -7.06 -2.73
CA HIS A 56 -3.49 -5.62 -3.00
C HIS A 56 -2.22 -4.85 -2.63
N ALA A 57 -1.15 -5.54 -2.17
CA ALA A 57 0.10 -4.88 -1.82
C ALA A 57 0.78 -4.22 -3.03
N SER A 58 0.59 -4.76 -4.24
CA SER A 58 1.10 -4.11 -5.46
C SER A 58 0.41 -2.78 -5.79
N GLY A 59 -0.70 -2.45 -5.12
CA GLY A 59 -1.37 -1.16 -5.21
C GLY A 59 -0.88 -0.10 -4.22
N ILE A 60 0.13 -0.42 -3.40
CA ILE A 60 0.72 0.51 -2.43
C ILE A 60 1.90 1.22 -3.11
N THR A 61 1.85 2.55 -3.14
CA THR A 61 2.91 3.40 -3.69
C THR A 61 3.37 4.39 -2.63
N VAL A 62 4.68 4.46 -2.39
CA VAL A 62 5.28 5.50 -1.56
C VAL A 62 5.39 6.78 -2.39
N ILE A 63 4.69 7.84 -1.99
CA ILE A 63 4.87 9.17 -2.59
C ILE A 63 6.06 9.85 -1.92
N GLU A 64 6.11 9.79 -0.59
CA GLU A 64 7.19 10.35 0.22
C GLU A 64 7.37 9.51 1.50
N ASP A 65 8.60 9.29 1.92
CA ASP A 65 8.91 8.65 3.20
C ASP A 65 10.26 9.18 3.71
N ASN A 66 10.20 9.97 4.77
CA ASN A 66 11.35 10.52 5.46
C ASN A 66 11.05 10.67 6.97
N VAL A 67 12.02 11.17 7.72
CA VAL A 67 11.93 11.30 9.19
C VAL A 67 10.81 12.23 9.67
N ASP A 68 10.37 13.15 8.84
CA ASP A 68 9.37 14.15 9.18
C ASP A 68 7.96 13.72 8.76
N GLN A 69 7.85 12.98 7.65
CA GLN A 69 6.57 12.54 7.11
C GLN A 69 6.66 11.29 6.23
N THR A 70 5.55 10.54 6.21
CA THR A 70 5.27 9.50 5.22
C THR A 70 3.94 9.81 4.54
N LEU A 71 3.93 9.74 3.21
CA LEU A 71 2.76 9.85 2.37
C LEU A 71 2.68 8.64 1.45
N LEU A 72 1.59 7.90 1.56
CA LEU A 72 1.32 6.69 0.78
C LEU A 72 0.07 6.89 -0.08
N SER A 73 0.14 6.40 -1.31
CA SER A 73 -1.02 6.18 -2.16
C SER A 73 -1.39 4.71 -2.16
N LEU A 74 -2.67 4.43 -1.96
CA LEU A 74 -3.21 3.07 -2.00
C LEU A 74 -4.22 2.95 -3.13
N GLU A 75 -4.09 1.92 -3.94
CA GLU A 75 -5.11 1.55 -4.93
C GLU A 75 -5.48 0.08 -4.71
N LEU A 76 -6.40 -0.11 -3.76
CA LEU A 76 -6.88 -1.43 -3.34
C LEU A 76 -7.92 -1.97 -4.33
N GLU A 77 -8.78 -1.10 -4.84
CA GLU A 77 -9.69 -1.40 -5.94
C GLU A 77 -9.24 -0.63 -7.18
N GLU A 78 -9.40 -1.22 -8.36
CA GLU A 78 -8.95 -0.63 -9.61
C GLU A 78 -9.62 0.73 -9.84
N GLY A 79 -8.80 1.77 -10.05
CA GLY A 79 -9.27 3.14 -10.24
C GLY A 79 -9.66 3.88 -8.95
N ASN A 80 -9.66 3.22 -7.80
CA ASN A 80 -9.97 3.84 -6.51
C ASN A 80 -8.66 4.16 -5.76
N GLN A 81 -8.14 5.36 -6.01
CA GLN A 81 -6.94 5.85 -5.35
C GLN A 81 -7.26 6.55 -4.03
N GLU A 82 -6.67 6.05 -2.95
CA GLU A 82 -6.77 6.55 -1.58
C GLU A 82 -5.40 7.06 -1.11
N LEU A 83 -5.38 7.94 -0.12
CA LEU A 83 -4.15 8.50 0.45
C LEU A 83 -4.11 8.28 1.96
N ILE A 84 -2.92 7.93 2.47
CA ILE A 84 -2.61 7.91 3.90
C ILE A 84 -1.42 8.82 4.13
N TRP A 85 -1.47 9.66 5.17
CA TRP A 85 -0.32 10.43 5.60
C TRP A 85 -0.06 10.28 7.10
N PHE A 86 1.22 10.28 7.45
CA PHE A 86 1.76 10.40 8.79
C PHE A 86 2.70 11.60 8.80
N ASN A 87 2.38 12.60 9.61
CA ASN A 87 3.01 13.92 9.64
C ASN A 87 3.06 14.44 11.09
N PRO A 88 3.79 13.77 12.00
CA PRO A 88 3.73 14.05 13.43
C PRO A 88 4.04 15.50 13.80
N ALA A 89 4.83 16.20 12.97
CA ALA A 89 5.20 17.60 13.17
C ALA A 89 4.12 18.60 12.68
N GLY A 90 3.06 18.15 12.00
CA GLY A 90 2.01 19.02 11.47
C GLY A 90 2.49 19.96 10.37
N GLN A 91 3.48 19.54 9.57
CA GLN A 91 3.96 20.29 8.44
C GLN A 91 2.84 20.51 7.40
N SER A 92 2.91 21.58 6.62
CA SER A 92 1.93 21.81 5.57
C SER A 92 2.20 20.88 4.39
N ILE A 93 1.33 19.89 4.19
CA ILE A 93 1.38 18.96 3.05
C ILE A 93 0.36 19.41 2.01
N GLN A 94 0.79 19.57 0.76
CA GLN A 94 -0.13 19.84 -0.34
C GLN A 94 -0.59 18.54 -0.99
N LEU A 95 -1.88 18.22 -0.84
CA LEU A 95 -2.51 16.99 -1.33
C LEU A 95 -3.74 17.34 -2.15
N ASN A 96 -3.77 16.95 -3.43
CA ASN A 96 -4.91 17.19 -4.32
C ASN A 96 -5.41 18.65 -4.33
N GLY A 97 -4.48 19.62 -4.25
CA GLY A 97 -4.81 21.05 -4.21
C GLY A 97 -5.30 21.56 -2.84
N GLN A 98 -5.38 20.71 -1.83
CA GLN A 98 -5.66 21.07 -0.45
C GLN A 98 -4.37 21.12 0.38
N ILE A 99 -4.36 21.95 1.42
CA ILE A 99 -3.29 21.96 2.42
C ILE A 99 -3.77 21.18 3.64
N ILE A 100 -3.01 20.16 4.02
CA ILE A 100 -3.31 19.31 5.17
C ILE A 100 -2.19 19.47 6.19
N GLN A 101 -2.56 19.64 7.46
CA GLN A 101 -1.65 19.77 8.60
C GLN A 101 -1.96 18.75 9.72
N SER A 102 -2.91 17.84 9.49
CA SER A 102 -3.25 16.85 10.51
C SER A 102 -2.08 15.88 10.71
N PRO A 103 -1.76 15.50 11.97
CA PRO A 103 -0.62 14.63 12.25
C PRO A 103 -0.70 13.24 11.64
N PHE A 104 -1.92 12.80 11.38
CA PHE A 104 -2.23 11.61 10.62
C PHE A 104 -3.53 11.85 9.87
N GLY A 105 -3.74 11.07 8.83
CA GLY A 105 -5.04 11.02 8.21
C GLY A 105 -5.10 10.10 7.03
N TYR A 106 -6.31 10.00 6.52
CA TYR A 106 -6.67 9.11 5.45
C TYR A 106 -7.74 9.79 4.61
N GLN A 107 -7.52 9.81 3.31
CA GLN A 107 -8.45 10.32 2.34
C GLN A 107 -8.88 9.17 1.44
N LYS A 108 -10.18 8.85 1.50
CA LYS A 108 -10.82 7.90 0.59
C LYS A 108 -10.75 8.43 -0.84
N ALA A 109 -10.76 7.49 -1.78
CA ALA A 109 -11.05 7.81 -3.17
C ALA A 109 -12.38 8.60 -3.25
N ALA A 110 -12.41 9.64 -4.08
CA ALA A 110 -13.67 10.25 -4.42
C ALA A 110 -14.52 9.18 -5.12
N LYS A 111 -15.75 8.96 -4.64
CA LYS A 111 -16.67 8.10 -5.39
C LYS A 111 -16.87 8.73 -6.78
N PRO A 112 -16.77 7.95 -7.86
CA PRO A 112 -17.14 8.43 -9.18
C PRO A 112 -18.61 8.84 -9.23
#